data_AF-A0A164GD19-F1
#
_entry.id   AF-A0A164GD19-F1
#
_cell.length_a   1.000
_cell.length_b   1.000
_cell.length_c   1.000
_cell.angle_alpha   90.00
_cell.angle_beta   90.00
_cell.angle_gamma   90.00
#
_symmetry.space_group_name_H-M   'P 1'
#
loop_
_entity.id
_entity.type
_entity.pdbx_description
1 polymer ?
#
loop_
_entity_poly.entity_id
_entity_poly.type
_entity_poly.pdbx_seq_one_letter_code
_entity_poly.pdbx_strand_id
1 'polypeptide(L)'
;MKKGLLCSLLALGLLGAATSVSADTVTKNSSGKTFKNDWELSTSGNNWLMNYGYNTSWINEDYTHTTHSVYDHSATVSNSNGAYSDNAGNGSWAKIEVTHSGSFIQYSITF
;
A
#
# COMPACT_ATOMS: atom_id res chain seq x y z
N MET A 1 41.03 22.32 -52.76
CA MET A 1 41.43 23.02 -51.52
C MET A 1 40.66 22.42 -50.35
N LYS A 2 41.36 22.00 -49.30
CA LYS A 2 40.85 21.33 -48.10
C LYS A 2 40.23 22.36 -47.14
N LYS A 3 39.07 22.04 -46.56
CA LYS A 3 38.57 22.52 -45.26
C LYS A 3 37.78 21.33 -44.70
N GLY A 4 38.09 20.68 -43.59
CA GLY A 4 38.68 21.15 -42.35
C GLY A 4 37.59 21.11 -41.27
N LEU A 5 37.50 19.95 -40.60
CA LEU A 5 36.94 19.60 -39.28
C LEU A 5 36.07 20.61 -38.50
N LEU A 6 34.98 20.14 -37.87
CA LEU A 6 34.74 20.34 -36.42
C LEU A 6 33.59 19.47 -35.88
N CYS A 7 33.96 18.56 -34.97
CA CYS A 7 33.10 17.84 -34.04
C CYS A 7 32.33 18.79 -33.12
N SER A 8 31.14 18.39 -32.67
CA SER A 8 30.68 18.60 -31.28
C SER A 8 29.51 17.67 -30.96
N LEU A 9 29.80 16.58 -30.26
CA LEU A 9 28.83 15.77 -29.55
C LEU A 9 28.27 16.58 -28.37
N LEU A 10 26.95 16.63 -28.23
CA LEU A 10 26.28 16.94 -26.96
C LEU A 10 25.23 15.86 -26.69
N ALA A 11 25.69 14.67 -26.31
CA ALA A 11 24.88 13.71 -25.57
C ALA A 11 25.20 13.92 -24.09
N LEU A 12 24.57 14.92 -23.47
CA LEU A 12 24.67 15.12 -22.03
C LEU A 12 23.67 14.18 -21.35
N GLY A 13 24.21 13.08 -20.82
CA GLY A 13 23.46 12.06 -20.12
C GLY A 13 22.80 12.61 -18.86
N LEU A 14 21.48 12.48 -18.79
CA LEU A 14 20.74 12.46 -17.54
C LEU A 14 20.50 11.00 -17.15
N LEU A 15 21.56 10.30 -16.74
CA LEU A 15 21.41 9.09 -15.93
C LEU A 15 21.08 9.57 -14.51
N GLY A 16 19.84 9.99 -14.30
CA GLY A 16 19.33 10.20 -12.96
C GLY A 16 19.51 8.90 -12.19
N ALA A 17 20.29 8.92 -11.12
CA ALA A 17 20.45 7.78 -10.24
C ALA A 17 19.05 7.40 -9.72
N ALA A 18 18.52 6.27 -10.16
CA ALA A 18 17.32 5.71 -9.56
C ALA A 18 17.68 5.36 -8.11
N THR A 19 17.18 6.14 -7.15
CA THR A 19 17.26 5.78 -5.75
C THR A 19 16.33 4.60 -5.53
N SER A 20 16.90 3.44 -5.18
CA SER A 20 16.11 2.29 -4.76
C SER A 20 15.36 2.64 -3.48
N VAL A 21 14.07 2.94 -3.58
CA VAL A 21 13.18 2.99 -2.40
C VAL A 21 12.88 1.53 -2.04
N SER A 22 13.33 1.10 -0.86
CA SER A 22 12.96 -0.19 -0.30
C SER A 22 11.68 0.01 0.51
N ALA A 23 10.57 -0.52 0.01
CA ALA A 23 9.31 -0.58 0.75
C ALA A 23 9.17 -1.98 1.37
N ASP A 24 8.86 -2.05 2.66
CA ASP A 24 8.44 -3.27 3.32
C ASP A 24 6.92 -3.41 3.23
N THR A 25 6.41 -4.64 3.26
CA THR A 25 4.97 -4.90 3.20
C THR A 25 4.57 -6.04 4.11
N VAL A 26 3.60 -5.76 4.98
CA VAL A 26 3.01 -6.76 5.86
C VAL A 26 1.59 -7.05 5.40
N THR A 27 1.34 -8.30 5.01
CA THR A 27 0.03 -8.77 4.54
C THR A 27 -0.60 -9.73 5.54
N LYS A 28 -1.88 -9.54 5.82
CA LYS A 28 -2.78 -10.46 6.52
C LYS A 28 -3.94 -10.83 5.62
N ASN A 29 -4.65 -11.90 5.99
CA ASN A 29 -5.80 -12.35 5.24
C ASN A 29 -6.92 -12.83 6.17
N SER A 30 -8.09 -13.05 5.58
CA SER A 30 -9.30 -13.47 6.27
C SER A 30 -9.36 -14.98 6.62
N SER A 31 -8.26 -15.72 6.57
CA SER A 31 -8.27 -17.16 6.87
C SER A 31 -8.83 -17.43 8.26
N GLY A 32 -9.76 -18.39 8.35
CA GLY A 32 -10.44 -18.74 9.60
C GLY A 32 -11.53 -17.76 10.03
N LYS A 33 -11.85 -16.76 9.21
CA LYS A 33 -12.99 -15.84 9.43
C LYS A 33 -14.15 -16.16 8.50
N THR A 34 -15.33 -15.67 8.87
CA THR A 34 -16.55 -15.71 8.05
C THR A 34 -17.12 -14.31 7.94
N PHE A 35 -17.71 -13.98 6.80
CA PHE A 35 -18.32 -12.66 6.54
C PHE A 35 -19.81 -12.62 6.92
N LYS A 36 -20.22 -13.42 7.90
CA LYS A 36 -21.59 -13.45 8.43
C LYS A 36 -21.82 -12.43 9.54
N ASN A 37 -20.78 -12.17 10.33
CA ASN A 37 -20.80 -11.25 11.46
C ASN A 37 -19.53 -10.42 11.42
N ASP A 38 -19.59 -9.27 12.07
CA ASP A 38 -18.45 -8.37 12.22
C ASP A 38 -17.28 -9.07 12.93
N TRP A 39 -16.07 -8.73 12.51
CA TRP A 39 -14.85 -9.11 13.21
C TRP A 39 -13.74 -8.11 12.92
N GLU A 40 -12.86 -7.93 13.90
CA GLU A 40 -11.66 -7.12 13.78
C GLU A 40 -10.47 -7.91 14.36
N LEU A 41 -9.31 -7.74 13.75
CA LEU A 41 -8.02 -8.23 14.23
C LEU A 41 -7.00 -7.11 14.19
N SER A 42 -5.99 -7.21 15.05
CA SER A 42 -4.87 -6.27 15.08
C SER A 42 -3.55 -7.00 14.92
N THR A 43 -2.61 -6.37 14.23
CA THR A 43 -1.22 -6.81 14.13
C THR A 43 -0.31 -5.59 14.12
N SER A 44 0.89 -5.72 14.67
CA SER A 44 1.83 -4.60 14.82
C SER A 44 3.27 -5.07 14.75
N GLY A 45 4.16 -4.11 14.53
CA GLY A 45 5.61 -4.23 14.63
C GLY A 45 6.19 -3.04 15.38
N ASN A 46 7.51 -2.83 15.27
CA ASN A 46 8.19 -1.79 16.06
C ASN A 46 7.63 -0.37 15.87
N ASN A 47 7.28 -0.02 14.63
CA ASN A 47 6.89 1.34 14.27
C ASN A 47 5.51 1.42 13.62
N TRP A 48 4.79 0.31 13.51
CA TRP A 48 3.54 0.23 12.77
C TRP A 48 2.47 -0.58 13.47
N LEU A 49 1.22 -0.23 13.18
CA LEU A 49 0.01 -0.91 13.64
C LEU A 49 -0.97 -1.03 12.47
N MET A 50 -1.64 -2.17 12.37
CA MET A 50 -2.69 -2.44 11.40
C MET A 50 -3.88 -3.11 12.11
N ASN A 51 -5.03 -2.44 12.07
CA ASN A 51 -6.33 -3.01 12.42
C ASN A 51 -7.07 -3.34 11.14
N TYR A 52 -7.58 -4.55 11.03
CA TYR A 52 -8.22 -5.03 9.80
C TYR A 52 -9.39 -5.95 10.12
N GLY A 53 -10.39 -5.92 9.26
CA GLY A 53 -11.65 -6.57 9.60
C GLY A 53 -12.71 -6.53 8.53
N TYR A 54 -13.87 -7.02 8.96
CA TYR A 54 -15.13 -6.97 8.22
C TYR A 54 -16.22 -6.37 9.11
N ASN A 55 -17.03 -5.47 8.56
CA ASN A 55 -18.13 -4.81 9.27
C ASN A 55 -19.41 -4.75 8.41
N THR A 56 -20.55 -5.13 8.98
CA THR A 56 -21.84 -5.23 8.30
C THR A 56 -22.70 -3.96 8.36
N SER A 57 -22.23 -2.91 9.04
CA SER A 57 -23.03 -1.72 9.39
C SER A 57 -23.52 -0.91 8.19
N TRP A 58 -22.75 -0.87 7.09
CA TRP A 58 -23.06 0.00 5.95
C TRP A 58 -23.07 -0.77 4.63
N ILE A 59 -21.89 -1.15 4.15
CA ILE A 59 -21.71 -1.74 2.82
C ILE A 59 -21.22 -3.18 2.86
N ASN A 60 -21.29 -3.83 4.04
CA ASN A 60 -20.52 -5.04 4.31
C ASN A 60 -19.04 -4.76 3.95
N GLU A 61 -18.37 -3.93 4.73
CA GLU A 61 -17.05 -3.42 4.38
C GLU A 61 -15.92 -4.36 4.80
N ASP A 62 -15.02 -4.65 3.87
CA ASP A 62 -13.66 -5.08 4.19
C ASP A 62 -12.84 -3.82 4.46
N TYR A 63 -12.09 -3.78 5.56
CA TYR A 63 -11.30 -2.59 5.90
C TYR A 63 -9.93 -2.91 6.48
N THR A 64 -9.01 -1.95 6.29
CA THR A 64 -7.78 -1.88 7.09
C THR A 64 -7.45 -0.44 7.41
N HIS A 65 -7.10 -0.20 8.67
CA HIS A 65 -6.61 1.08 9.18
C HIS A 65 -5.18 0.86 9.66
N THR A 66 -4.26 1.65 9.12
CA THR A 66 -2.84 1.47 9.36
C THR A 66 -2.18 2.77 9.77
N THR A 67 -1.17 2.67 10.62
CA THR A 67 -0.29 3.79 10.98
C THR A 67 1.15 3.32 11.04
N HIS A 68 2.07 4.17 10.58
CA HIS A 68 3.51 4.00 10.73
C HIS A 68 4.10 5.28 11.32
N SER A 69 4.95 5.17 12.35
CA SER A 69 5.43 6.33 13.12
C SER A 69 6.64 7.05 12.50
N VAL A 70 7.38 6.40 11.60
CA VAL A 70 8.62 6.95 11.02
C VAL A 70 8.47 7.30 9.54
N TYR A 71 8.02 6.35 8.72
CA TYR A 71 7.80 6.49 7.29
C TYR A 71 6.35 6.80 6.92
N ASP A 72 6.17 7.39 5.75
CA ASP A 72 4.89 7.42 5.04
C ASP A 72 4.49 5.99 4.67
N HIS A 73 3.19 5.72 4.63
CA HIS A 73 2.71 4.36 4.46
C HIS A 73 1.38 4.33 3.69
N SER A 74 1.00 3.13 3.27
CA SER A 74 -0.27 2.86 2.62
C SER A 74 -1.04 1.73 3.31
N ALA A 75 -2.35 1.91 3.46
CA ALA A 75 -3.31 0.87 3.81
C ALA A 75 -3.89 0.28 2.52
N THR A 76 -3.90 -1.04 2.36
CA THR A 76 -4.49 -1.69 1.17
C THR A 76 -5.45 -2.81 1.55
N VAL A 77 -6.61 -2.85 0.91
CA VAL A 77 -7.55 -3.97 0.92
C VAL A 77 -7.64 -4.54 -0.49
N SER A 78 -7.51 -5.86 -0.62
CA SER A 78 -7.75 -6.58 -1.87
C SER A 78 -8.78 -7.69 -1.68
N ASN A 79 -9.81 -7.63 -2.52
CA ASN A 79 -10.90 -8.58 -2.57
C ASN A 79 -11.26 -8.93 -4.03
N SER A 80 -12.36 -9.63 -4.27
CA SER A 80 -12.73 -10.04 -5.64
C SER A 80 -13.16 -8.89 -6.55
N ASN A 81 -13.34 -7.67 -6.04
CA ASN A 81 -13.58 -6.47 -6.84
C ASN A 81 -12.29 -5.75 -7.27
N GLY A 82 -11.14 -6.08 -6.66
CA GLY A 82 -9.85 -5.47 -6.99
C GLY A 82 -9.00 -5.19 -5.76
N ALA A 83 -8.07 -4.23 -5.90
CA ALA A 83 -7.23 -3.73 -4.82
C ALA A 83 -7.43 -2.21 -4.69
N TYR A 84 -7.57 -1.75 -3.46
CA TYR A 84 -7.87 -0.36 -3.11
C TYR A 84 -6.95 0.07 -1.99
N SER A 85 -6.48 1.32 -2.06
CA SER A 85 -5.49 1.82 -1.11
C SER A 85 -5.74 3.26 -0.70
N ASP A 86 -5.31 3.58 0.51
CA ASP A 86 -5.19 4.94 1.02
C ASP A 86 -3.75 5.17 1.51
N ASN A 87 -3.29 6.42 1.51
CA ASN A 87 -1.93 6.81 1.85
C ASN A 87 -1.95 7.84 2.98
N ALA A 88 -1.03 7.71 3.93
CA ALA A 88 -0.85 8.69 4.98
C ALA A 88 0.62 8.94 5.25
N GLY A 89 0.92 10.15 5.71
CA GLY A 89 2.23 10.49 6.21
C GLY A 89 2.51 9.83 7.56
N ASN A 90 3.77 9.86 7.98
CA ASN A 90 4.16 9.34 9.29
C ASN A 90 3.31 9.89 10.45
N GLY A 91 3.08 9.05 11.46
CA GLY A 91 2.26 9.37 12.64
C GLY A 91 0.77 9.56 12.36
N SER A 92 0.33 9.51 11.10
CA SER A 92 -1.07 9.63 10.70
C SER A 92 -1.68 8.24 10.45
N TRP A 93 -3.00 8.19 10.31
CA TRP A 93 -3.72 6.97 9.94
C TRP A 93 -4.09 6.99 8.46
N ALA A 94 -3.72 5.95 7.73
CA ALA A 94 -4.28 5.62 6.42
C ALA A 94 -5.47 4.68 6.66
N LYS A 95 -6.62 4.96 6.07
CA LYS A 95 -7.85 4.20 6.31
C LYS A 95 -8.56 3.92 5.01
N ILE A 96 -8.90 2.65 4.79
CA ILE A 96 -9.63 2.24 3.61
C ILE A 96 -10.71 1.23 3.99
N GLU A 97 -11.93 1.49 3.52
CA GLU A 97 -13.12 0.65 3.63
C GLU A 97 -13.69 0.41 2.23
N VAL A 98 -13.95 -0.84 1.87
CA VAL A 98 -14.49 -1.20 0.55
C VAL A 98 -15.57 -2.25 0.65
N THR A 99 -16.54 -2.22 -0.28
CA THR A 99 -17.60 -3.23 -0.34
C THR A 99 -17.02 -4.62 -0.49
N HIS A 100 -17.44 -5.52 0.39
CA HIS A 100 -16.98 -6.90 0.45
C HIS A 100 -17.30 -7.68 -0.83
N SER A 101 -16.34 -8.50 -1.26
CA SER A 101 -16.50 -9.36 -2.43
C SER A 101 -15.56 -10.56 -2.39
N GLY A 102 -16.14 -11.75 -2.51
CA GLY A 102 -15.40 -13.01 -2.51
C GLY A 102 -15.24 -13.64 -1.12
N SER A 103 -14.53 -14.76 -1.05
CA SER A 103 -14.37 -15.55 0.18
C SER A 103 -13.00 -15.38 0.84
N PHE A 104 -12.09 -14.64 0.20
CA PHE A 104 -10.73 -14.45 0.67
C PHE A 104 -10.30 -13.01 0.43
N ILE A 105 -9.92 -12.35 1.51
CA ILE A 105 -9.60 -10.93 1.53
C ILE A 105 -8.19 -10.75 2.08
N GLN A 106 -7.43 -9.87 1.45
CA GLN A 106 -6.09 -9.49 1.88
C GLN A 106 -6.08 -8.06 2.38
N TYR A 107 -5.34 -7.84 3.45
CA TYR A 107 -5.17 -6.55 4.12
C TYR A 107 -3.68 -6.30 4.29
N SER A 108 -3.19 -5.13 3.91
CA SER A 108 -1.76 -4.84 4.07
C SER A 108 -1.45 -3.41 4.48
N ILE A 109 -0.27 -3.29 5.07
CA ILE A 109 0.45 -2.03 5.23
C ILE A 109 1.75 -2.09 4.43
N THR A 110 2.06 -1.03 3.68
CA THR A 110 3.33 -0.86 2.94
C THR A 110 3.99 0.45 3.37
N PHE A 111 5.28 0.43 3.72
CA PHE A 111 6.04 1.58 4.25
C PHE A 111 7.53 1.49 3.95
#